data_AF-A0A4Y2A5I1-F1
#
_entry.id   AF-A0A4Y2A5I1-F1
#
_cell.length_a   1.000
_cell.length_b   1.000
_cell.length_c   1.000
_cell.angle_alpha   90.00
_cell.angle_beta   90.00
_cell.angle_gamma   90.00
#
_symmetry.space_group_name_H-M   'P 1'
#
loop_
_entity.id
_entity.type
_entity.pdbx_description
1 polymer ?
#
loop_
_entity_poly.entity_id
_entity_poly.type
_entity_poly.pdbx_seq_one_letter_code
_entity_poly.pdbx_strand_id
1 'polypeptide(L)'
;MAFLGKCKKVDLSRFAEELGIEITSEDRVIDICKKIKTSPNYKEFANGQLEVITQERETEAEIARAECKTERAYELEKLKITSATEMASLGSTRSEGSRSRQEIKHLMQKFDAQNNRHKLVFNAV
;
A
#
# COMPACT_ATOMS: atom_id res chain seq x y z
N MET A 1 -16.67 17.59 29.72
CA MET A 1 -17.98 17.43 29.06
C MET A 1 -18.87 18.66 29.23
N ALA A 2 -18.69 19.72 28.43
CA ALA A 2 -19.70 20.79 28.37
C ALA A 2 -19.61 21.59 27.07
N PHE A 3 -19.80 20.96 25.91
CA PHE A 3 -19.99 21.71 24.66
C PHE A 3 -21.20 22.65 24.78
N LEU A 4 -22.33 22.13 25.28
CA LEU A 4 -23.54 22.92 25.56
C LEU A 4 -23.30 24.09 26.52
N GLY A 5 -22.35 23.96 27.46
CA GLY A 5 -22.03 25.02 28.41
C GLY A 5 -21.32 26.23 27.79
N LYS A 6 -20.87 26.13 26.54
CA LYS A 6 -20.25 27.22 25.78
C LYS A 6 -21.20 27.90 24.79
N CYS A 7 -22.37 27.31 24.55
CA CYS A 7 -23.35 27.80 23.58
C CYS A 7 -24.14 28.99 24.15
N LYS A 8 -24.59 29.91 23.28
CA LYS A 8 -25.48 31.00 23.69
C LYS A 8 -26.87 30.45 23.97
N LYS A 9 -27.65 31.14 24.81
CA LYS A 9 -29.03 30.75 25.12
C LYS A 9 -29.88 30.55 23.86
N VAL A 10 -29.74 31.44 22.87
CA VAL A 10 -30.47 31.36 21.60
C VAL A 10 -30.15 30.06 20.85
N ASP A 11 -28.89 29.70 20.74
CA ASP A 11 -28.46 28.48 20.06
C ASP A 11 -28.98 27.22 20.78
N LEU A 12 -28.94 27.24 22.11
CA LEU A 12 -29.47 26.15 22.93
C LEU A 12 -30.99 26.02 22.83
N SER A 13 -31.71 27.14 22.79
CA SER A 13 -33.17 27.15 22.59
C SER A 13 -33.53 26.55 21.24
N ARG A 14 -32.84 26.95 20.17
CA ARG A 14 -33.04 26.38 18.83
C ARG A 14 -32.74 24.89 18.80
N PHE A 15 -31.64 24.46 19.42
CA PHE A 15 -31.29 23.03 19.48
C PHE A 15 -32.32 22.22 20.31
N ALA A 16 -32.84 22.80 21.39
CA ALA A 16 -33.91 22.18 22.16
C ALA A 16 -35.20 22.03 21.35
N GLU A 17 -35.56 23.04 20.55
CA GLU A 17 -36.69 22.99 19.62
C GLU A 17 -36.51 21.87 18.55
N GLU A 18 -35.31 21.76 17.96
CA GLU A 18 -34.97 20.67 17.03
C GLU A 18 -35.11 19.28 17.68
N LEU A 19 -34.86 19.18 18.99
CA LEU A 19 -35.05 17.97 19.78
C LEU A 19 -36.48 17.81 20.32
N GLY A 20 -37.41 18.72 20.02
CA GLY A 20 -38.79 18.70 20.51
C GLY A 20 -38.94 18.95 22.01
N ILE A 21 -38.00 19.69 22.61
CA ILE A 21 -37.96 20.02 24.04
C ILE A 21 -38.51 21.43 24.25
N GLU A 22 -39.51 21.55 25.12
CA GLU A 22 -40.07 22.84 25.48
C GLU A 22 -39.17 23.64 26.42
N ILE A 23 -38.81 24.85 25.99
CA ILE A 23 -37.98 25.81 26.72
C ILE A 23 -38.81 27.06 27.01
N THR A 24 -38.79 27.52 28.25
CA THR A 24 -39.47 28.75 28.67
C THR A 24 -38.50 29.94 28.77
N SER A 25 -39.03 31.16 28.82
CA SER A 25 -38.20 32.37 29.00
C SER A 25 -37.41 32.36 30.31
N GLU A 26 -37.96 31.73 31.35
CA GLU A 26 -37.41 31.65 32.70
C GLU A 26 -36.24 30.66 32.80
N ASP A 27 -36.18 29.68 31.89
CA ASP A 27 -35.10 28.69 31.88
C ASP A 27 -33.74 29.38 31.70
N ARG A 28 -32.83 29.16 32.65
CA ARG A 28 -31.45 29.63 32.53
C ARG A 28 -30.68 28.69 31.62
N VAL A 29 -29.56 29.14 31.07
CA VAL A 29 -28.66 28.32 30.23
C VAL A 29 -28.36 26.96 30.85
N ILE A 30 -28.14 26.92 32.17
CA ILE A 30 -27.86 25.68 32.90
C ILE A 30 -29.06 24.72 32.92
N ASP A 31 -30.29 25.24 33.00
CA ASP A 31 -31.52 24.45 33.03
C ASP A 31 -31.83 23.89 31.64
N ILE A 32 -31.66 24.71 30.61
CA ILE A 32 -31.76 24.27 29.19
C ILE A 32 -30.74 23.15 28.91
N CYS A 33 -29.48 23.35 29.31
CA CYS A 33 -28.44 22.33 29.15
C CYS A 33 -28.80 21.01 29.86
N LYS A 34 -29.44 21.08 31.04
CA LYS A 34 -29.91 19.88 31.76
C LYS A 34 -31.03 19.20 30.99
N LYS A 35 -32.07 19.94 30.58
CA LYS A 35 -33.21 19.42 29.81
C LYS A 35 -32.75 18.70 28.54
N ILE A 36 -31.84 19.31 27.79
CA ILE A 36 -31.23 18.70 26.59
C ILE A 36 -30.54 17.39 26.94
N LYS A 37 -29.65 17.38 27.94
CA LYS A 37 -28.88 16.18 28.31
C LYS A 37 -29.74 15.03 28.83
N THR A 38 -30.88 15.32 29.46
CA THR A 38 -31.80 14.31 29.97
C THR A 38 -32.79 13.81 28.93
N SER A 39 -32.88 14.47 27.77
CA SER A 39 -33.81 14.07 26.70
C SER A 39 -33.36 12.77 26.03
N PRO A 40 -34.28 11.83 25.75
CA PRO A 40 -33.98 10.62 24.97
C PRO A 40 -33.48 10.97 23.56
N ASN A 41 -34.04 12.00 22.93
CA ASN A 41 -33.67 12.45 21.59
C ASN A 41 -32.20 12.89 21.52
N TYR A 42 -31.67 13.50 22.60
CA TYR A 42 -30.26 13.85 22.67
C TYR A 42 -29.35 12.61 22.72
N LYS A 43 -29.77 11.58 23.47
CA LYS A 43 -29.04 10.31 23.53
C LYS A 43 -29.02 9.60 22.18
N GLU A 44 -30.15 9.57 21.48
CA GLU A 44 -30.25 9.00 20.13
C GLU A 44 -29.39 9.78 19.14
N PHE A 45 -29.44 11.12 19.18
CA PHE A 45 -28.57 11.97 18.38
C PHE A 45 -27.09 11.67 18.63
N ALA A 46 -26.66 11.62 19.89
CA ALA A 46 -25.27 11.35 20.24
C ALA A 46 -24.82 9.95 19.81
N ASN A 47 -25.69 8.95 19.92
CA ASN A 47 -25.44 7.60 19.45
C ASN A 47 -25.30 7.56 17.92
N GLY A 48 -26.19 8.22 17.19
CA GLY A 48 -26.12 8.31 15.73
C GLY A 48 -24.83 8.98 15.25
N GLN A 49 -24.38 10.05 15.92
CA GLN A 49 -23.09 10.67 15.62
C GLN A 49 -21.90 9.71 15.86
N LEU A 50 -21.96 8.91 16.94
CA LEU A 50 -20.92 7.93 17.23
C LEU A 50 -20.93 6.77 16.22
N GLU A 51 -22.10 6.37 15.73
CA GLU A 51 -22.25 5.37 14.68
C GLU A 51 -21.62 5.84 13.37
N VAL A 52 -21.89 7.08 12.95
CA VAL A 52 -21.25 7.69 11.76
C VAL A 52 -19.73 7.68 11.89
N ILE A 53 -19.18 8.14 13.03
CA ILE A 53 -17.73 8.12 13.28
C ILE A 53 -17.16 6.69 13.21
N THR A 54 -17.92 5.72 13.71
CA THR A 54 -17.48 4.31 13.71
C THR A 54 -17.45 3.76 12.27
N GLN A 55 -18.46 4.06 11.47
CA GLN A 55 -18.53 3.67 10.06
C GLN A 55 -17.43 4.35 9.22
N GLU A 56 -17.20 5.64 9.42
CA GLU A 56 -16.10 6.37 8.75
C GLU A 56 -14.74 5.72 9.04
N ARG A 57 -14.48 5.34 10.29
CA ARG A 57 -13.22 4.66 10.66
C ARG A 57 -13.10 3.26 10.05
N GLU A 58 -14.19 2.53 9.94
CA GLU A 58 -14.19 1.20 9.31
C GLU A 58 -13.94 1.30 7.82
N THR A 59 -14.60 2.24 7.13
CA THR A 59 -14.41 2.48 5.70
C THR A 59 -12.98 2.96 5.41
N GLU A 60 -12.43 3.87 6.21
CA GLU A 60 -11.03 4.31 6.09
C GLU A 60 -10.05 3.12 6.27
N ALA A 61 -10.29 2.25 7.25
CA ALA A 61 -9.46 1.06 7.45
C ALA A 61 -9.59 0.04 6.31
N GLU A 62 -10.76 -0.10 5.70
CA GLU A 62 -10.96 -0.95 4.53
C GLU A 62 -10.20 -0.41 3.31
N ILE A 63 -10.28 0.90 3.06
CA ILE A 63 -9.53 1.59 2.00
C ILE A 63 -8.02 1.35 2.20
N ALA A 64 -7.49 1.59 3.39
CA ALA A 64 -6.07 1.38 3.69
C ALA A 64 -5.63 -0.09 3.47
N ARG A 65 -6.49 -1.06 3.81
CA ARG A 65 -6.23 -2.49 3.54
C ARG A 65 -6.25 -2.81 2.05
N ALA A 66 -7.15 -2.21 1.29
CA ALA A 66 -7.23 -2.39 -0.15
C ALA A 66 -5.97 -1.83 -0.83
N GLU A 67 -5.56 -0.61 -0.47
CA GLU A 67 -4.33 0.03 -0.98
C GLU A 67 -3.08 -0.79 -0.65
N CYS A 68 -2.97 -1.30 0.58
CA CYS A 68 -1.85 -2.17 0.96
C CYS A 68 -1.80 -3.46 0.13
N LYS A 69 -2.96 -4.05 -0.19
CA LYS A 69 -3.03 -5.25 -1.05
C LYS A 69 -2.63 -4.93 -2.49
N THR A 70 -3.08 -3.80 -3.04
CA THR A 70 -2.72 -3.39 -4.40
C THR A 70 -1.23 -3.11 -4.52
N GLU A 71 -0.64 -2.42 -3.54
CA GLU A 71 0.79 -2.15 -3.50
C GLU A 71 1.61 -3.45 -3.44
N ARG A 72 1.22 -4.38 -2.57
CA ARG A 72 1.87 -5.70 -2.47
C ARG A 72 1.77 -6.50 -3.77
N ALA A 73 0.63 -6.44 -4.46
CA ALA A 73 0.44 -7.13 -5.73
C ALA A 73 1.34 -6.55 -6.83
N TYR A 74 1.48 -5.22 -6.88
CA TYR A 74 2.35 -4.53 -7.82
C TYR A 74 3.83 -4.90 -7.61
N GLU A 75 4.32 -4.86 -6.37
CA GLU A 75 5.71 -5.23 -6.07
C GLU A 75 6.02 -6.70 -6.40
N LEU A 76 5.06 -7.61 -6.17
CA LEU A 76 5.23 -9.02 -6.54
C LEU A 76 5.34 -9.20 -8.06
N GLU A 77 4.56 -8.46 -8.84
CA GLU A 77 4.60 -8.54 -10.30
C GLU A 77 5.92 -8.02 -10.86
N LYS A 78 6.45 -6.93 -10.29
CA LYS A 78 7.77 -6.39 -10.61
C LYS A 78 8.89 -7.42 -10.35
N LEU A 79 8.83 -8.16 -9.24
CA LEU A 79 9.77 -9.24 -8.93
C LEU A 79 9.67 -10.43 -9.91
N LYS A 80 8.46 -10.78 -10.36
CA LYS A 80 8.30 -11.83 -11.38
C LYS A 80 8.91 -11.45 -12.72
N ILE A 81 8.71 -10.21 -13.16
CA ILE A 81 9.27 -9.73 -14.43
C ILE A 81 10.80 -9.70 -14.36
N THR A 82 11.36 -9.17 -13.26
CA THR A 82 12.83 -9.13 -13.07
C THR A 82 13.43 -10.53 -13.00
N SER A 83 12.88 -11.45 -12.22
CA SER A 83 13.36 -12.84 -12.15
C SER A 83 13.22 -13.59 -13.48
N ALA A 84 12.12 -13.40 -14.22
CA ALA A 84 11.97 -13.99 -15.56
C ALA A 84 13.02 -13.44 -16.54
N THR A 85 13.32 -12.16 -16.46
CA THR A 85 14.37 -11.51 -17.28
C THR A 85 15.76 -12.04 -16.92
N GLU A 86 16.06 -12.20 -15.63
CA GLU A 86 17.31 -12.80 -15.14
C GLU A 86 17.46 -14.26 -15.60
N MET A 87 16.39 -15.06 -15.51
CA MET A 87 16.39 -16.44 -16.00
C MET A 87 16.60 -16.54 -17.52
N ALA A 88 15.99 -15.65 -18.29
CA ALA A 88 16.21 -15.57 -19.75
C ALA A 88 17.67 -15.21 -20.07
N SER A 89 18.28 -14.30 -19.30
CA SER A 89 19.70 -13.95 -19.43
C SER A 89 20.64 -15.12 -19.09
N LEU A 90 20.40 -15.81 -17.97
CA LEU A 90 21.21 -16.95 -17.52
C LEU A 90 21.06 -18.18 -18.43
N GLY A 91 19.87 -18.40 -18.99
CA GLY A 91 19.61 -19.48 -19.95
C GLY A 91 20.41 -19.35 -21.25
N SER A 92 20.76 -18.12 -21.66
CA SER A 92 21.58 -17.87 -22.84
C SER A 92 23.04 -18.34 -22.64
N THR A 93 23.63 -18.07 -21.48
CA THR A 93 25.06 -18.35 -21.22
C THR A 93 25.41 -19.83 -21.01
N ARG A 94 24.42 -20.70 -20.72
CA ARG A 94 24.66 -22.13 -20.45
C ARG A 94 24.89 -22.96 -21.72
N SER A 95 24.41 -22.51 -22.88
CA SER A 95 24.55 -23.24 -24.15
C SER A 95 25.86 -22.92 -24.88
N GLU A 96 26.32 -21.67 -24.82
CA GLU A 96 27.47 -21.19 -25.62
C GLU A 96 28.84 -21.57 -25.04
N GLY A 97 28.97 -21.67 -23.72
CA GLY A 97 30.26 -21.91 -23.06
C GLY A 97 30.87 -23.31 -23.28
N SER A 98 30.10 -24.29 -23.76
CA SER A 98 30.60 -25.65 -24.03
C SER A 98 31.11 -25.81 -25.47
N ARG A 99 30.37 -25.27 -26.45
CA ARG A 99 30.76 -25.23 -27.87
C ARG A 99 31.99 -24.38 -28.10
N SER A 100 32.02 -23.17 -27.54
CA SER A 100 33.16 -22.26 -27.67
C SER A 100 34.46 -22.86 -27.12
N ARG A 101 34.42 -23.55 -25.97
CA ARG A 101 35.62 -24.21 -25.40
C ARG A 101 36.14 -25.36 -26.27
N GLN A 102 35.27 -26.16 -26.88
CA GLN A 102 35.69 -27.23 -27.78
C GLN A 102 36.27 -26.69 -29.09
N GLU A 103 35.66 -25.66 -29.66
CA GLU A 103 36.15 -25.00 -30.88
C GLU A 103 37.52 -24.35 -30.67
N ILE A 104 37.73 -23.63 -29.56
CA ILE A 104 39.04 -23.05 -29.20
C ILE A 104 40.11 -24.14 -29.06
N LYS A 105 39.78 -25.25 -28.37
CA LYS A 105 40.73 -26.38 -28.21
C LYS A 105 41.11 -26.99 -29.56
N HIS A 106 40.13 -27.18 -30.46
CA HIS A 106 40.38 -27.72 -31.80
C HIS A 106 41.24 -26.78 -32.65
N LEU A 107 41.03 -25.46 -32.53
CA LEU A 107 41.82 -24.47 -33.25
C LEU A 107 43.28 -24.41 -32.73
N MET A 108 43.49 -24.44 -31.42
CA MET A 108 44.82 -24.52 -30.81
C MET A 108 45.58 -25.76 -31.27
N GLN A 109 44.92 -26.92 -31.31
CA GLN A 109 45.56 -28.17 -31.76
C GLN A 109 46.00 -28.10 -33.23
N LYS A 110 45.22 -27.45 -34.09
CA LYS A 110 45.60 -27.20 -35.49
C LYS A 110 46.80 -26.26 -35.60
N PHE A 111 46.83 -25.20 -34.80
CA PHE A 111 47.93 -24.25 -34.77
C PHE A 111 49.24 -24.92 -34.33
N ASP A 112 49.21 -25.72 -33.27
CA ASP A 112 50.39 -26.47 -32.80
C ASP A 112 50.87 -27.48 -33.84
N ALA A 113 49.96 -28.18 -34.51
CA ALA A 113 50.31 -29.10 -35.60
C ALA A 113 50.98 -28.36 -36.77
N GLN A 114 50.50 -27.17 -37.13
CA GLN A 114 51.08 -26.35 -38.19
C GLN A 114 52.44 -25.79 -37.78
N ASN A 115 52.61 -25.37 -36.53
CA ASN A 115 53.87 -24.85 -36.01
C ASN A 115 54.95 -25.95 -35.94
N ASN A 116 54.57 -27.16 -35.51
CA ASN A 116 55.46 -28.32 -35.52
C ASN A 116 55.84 -28.75 -36.95
N ARG A 117 54.91 -28.67 -37.91
CA ARG A 117 55.22 -28.87 -39.34
C ARG A 117 56.20 -27.81 -39.85
N HIS A 118 56.00 -26.54 -39.52
CA HIS A 118 56.89 -25.46 -39.96
C HIS A 118 58.32 -25.62 -39.41
N LYS A 119 58.45 -26.03 -38.13
CA LYS A 119 59.75 -26.34 -37.51
C LYS A 119 60.45 -27.53 -38.15
N LEU A 120 59.71 -28.57 -38.56
CA LEU A 120 60.28 -29.73 -39.25
C LEU A 120 60.79 -29.38 -40.65
N VAL A 121 60.12 -28.47 -41.36
CA VAL A 121 60.56 -28.02 -42.70
C VAL A 121 61.79 -27.10 -42.61
N PHE A 122 61.89 -26.27 -41.56
CA PHE A 122 63.04 -25.38 -41.36
C PHE A 122 64.32 -26.10 -40.90
N ASN A 123 64.20 -27.33 -40.38
CA ASN A 123 65.32 -28.14 -39.89
C ASN A 123 65.78 -29.20 -40.93
N ALA A 124 65.22 -29.16 -42.14
CA ALA A 124 65.48 -30.09 -43.24
C ALA A 124 66.10 -29.42 -44.50
N VAL A 125 66.57 -28.17 -44.37
CA VAL A 125 67.40 -27.44 -45.34
C VAL A 125 68.74 -27.12 -44.67
#